data_AF-Q9NF29-F1
#
_entry.id   AF-Q9NF29-F1
#
_cell.length_a   1.000
_cell.length_b   1.000
_cell.length_c   1.000
_cell.angle_alpha   90.00
_cell.angle_beta   90.00
_cell.angle_gamma   90.00
#
_symmetry.space_group_name_H-M   'P 1'
#
loop_
_entity.id
_entity.type
_entity.pdbx_description
1 polymer ?
#
loop_
_entity_poly.entity_id
_entity_poly.type
_entity_poly.pdbx_seq_one_letter_code
_entity_poly.pdbx_strand_id
1 'polypeptide(L)'
;MENDRGVDQPHAPAMSAIFASQCRKVLEDKELIERLRAENFDLAITEPFDTCANALFEAIKIRAHVAVLSCSRLDHVSKAIGQPIAPSYLPGTQSTHGERMTIWQRFMNILHFLMGDFLFSYIGDEDFKVAKEIIPGVRSWRVSGLELYRM
;
A
#
# COMPACT_ATOMS: atom_id res chain seq x y z
N MET A 1 29.92 -10.57 15.89
CA MET A 1 28.90 -11.54 15.46
C MET A 1 27.63 -10.73 15.22
N GLU A 2 27.42 -10.34 13.97
CA GLU A 2 26.37 -9.41 13.56
C GLU A 2 25.64 -10.07 12.40
N ASN A 3 24.58 -10.84 12.70
CA ASN A 3 23.60 -11.24 11.68
C ASN A 3 22.21 -11.71 12.18
N ASP A 4 21.95 -11.85 13.49
CA ASP A 4 20.68 -12.47 13.94
C ASP A 4 19.55 -11.49 14.25
N ARG A 5 19.72 -10.18 14.01
CA ARG A 5 18.65 -9.18 14.26
C ARG A 5 17.49 -9.22 13.25
N GLY A 6 17.55 -10.07 12.22
CA GLY A 6 16.55 -10.15 11.16
C GLY A 6 15.57 -11.34 11.23
N VAL A 7 15.83 -12.37 12.04
CA VAL A 7 15.07 -13.64 11.94
C VAL A 7 13.78 -13.63 12.79
N ASP A 8 13.75 -12.89 13.90
CA ASP A 8 12.63 -12.97 14.87
C ASP A 8 11.66 -11.78 14.85
N GLN A 9 11.83 -10.80 13.97
CA GLN A 9 10.85 -9.72 13.88
C GLN A 9 9.56 -10.23 13.22
N PRO A 10 8.36 -9.94 13.77
CA PRO A 10 7.12 -10.22 13.07
C PRO A 10 7.17 -9.60 11.67
N HIS A 11 6.69 -10.32 10.65
CA HIS A 11 6.83 -9.89 9.25
C HIS A 11 6.34 -8.45 9.00
N ALA A 12 5.32 -8.00 9.71
CA ALA A 12 4.76 -6.65 9.55
C ALA A 12 5.73 -5.51 9.92
N PRO A 13 6.26 -5.41 11.16
CA PRO A 13 7.30 -4.44 11.52
C PRO A 13 8.51 -4.40 10.58
N ALA A 14 9.02 -5.57 10.18
CA ALA A 14 10.18 -5.63 9.30
C ALA A 14 9.85 -5.09 7.90
N MET A 15 8.74 -5.52 7.30
CA MET A 15 8.32 -5.05 5.98
C MET A 15 7.97 -3.55 6.00
N SER A 16 7.25 -3.07 7.01
CA SER A 16 6.89 -1.65 7.09
C SER A 16 8.11 -0.76 7.29
N ALA A 17 9.13 -1.20 8.03
CA ALA A 17 10.36 -0.44 8.17
C ALA A 17 11.09 -0.30 6.83
N ILE A 18 11.07 -1.33 5.98
CA ILE A 18 11.66 -1.30 4.64
C ILE A 18 10.91 -0.30 3.76
N PHE A 19 9.58 -0.39 3.66
CA PHE A 19 8.77 0.52 2.85
C PHE A 19 8.83 1.96 3.36
N ALA A 20 8.73 2.18 4.67
CA ALA A 20 8.86 3.51 5.25
C ALA A 20 10.25 4.12 5.00
N SER A 21 11.31 3.32 5.09
CA SER A 21 12.67 3.79 4.76
C SER A 21 12.81 4.11 3.27
N GLN A 22 12.21 3.32 2.39
CA GLN A 22 12.20 3.60 0.96
C GLN A 22 11.44 4.90 0.68
N CYS A 23 10.26 5.04 1.28
CA CYS A 23 9.41 6.21 1.13
C CYS A 23 10.13 7.49 1.59
N ARG A 24 10.80 7.43 2.75
CA ARG A 24 11.62 8.53 3.26
C ARG A 24 12.66 8.98 2.24
N LYS A 25 13.44 8.03 1.71
CA LYS A 25 14.51 8.33 0.75
C LYS A 25 13.98 9.00 -0.52
N VAL A 26 12.84 8.53 -1.04
CA VAL A 26 12.22 9.12 -2.23
C VAL A 26 11.69 10.52 -1.96
N LEU A 27 11.02 10.72 -0.83
CA LEU A 27 10.40 12.02 -0.51
C LEU A 27 11.40 13.07 -0.03
N GLU A 28 12.53 12.68 0.56
CA GLU A 28 13.62 13.59 0.96
C GLU A 28 14.49 14.06 -0.21
N ASP A 29 14.45 13.36 -1.36
CA ASP A 29 15.18 13.74 -2.57
C ASP A 29 14.50 14.92 -3.28
N LYS A 30 14.84 16.14 -2.84
CA LYS A 30 14.27 17.38 -3.38
C LYS A 30 14.58 17.58 -4.86
N GLU A 31 15.73 17.14 -5.35
CA GLU A 31 16.09 17.28 -6.76
C GLU A 31 15.16 16.44 -7.63
N LEU A 32 14.92 15.19 -7.22
CA LEU A 32 13.94 14.32 -7.86
C LEU A 32 12.54 14.93 -7.85
N ILE A 33 12.07 15.40 -6.69
CA ILE A 33 10.72 16.00 -6.57
C ILE A 33 10.56 17.23 -7.46
N GLU A 34 11.53 18.14 -7.48
CA GLU A 34 11.46 19.33 -8.35
C GLU A 34 11.51 18.96 -9.83
N ARG A 35 12.36 17.99 -10.20
CA ARG A 35 12.42 17.49 -11.57
C ARG A 35 11.08 16.91 -12.02
N LEU A 36 10.49 16.01 -11.22
CA LEU A 36 9.19 15.41 -11.53
C LEU A 36 8.06 16.44 -11.59
N ARG A 37 8.10 17.47 -10.74
CA ARG A 37 7.13 18.57 -10.78
C ARG A 37 7.29 19.43 -12.05
N ALA A 38 8.52 19.66 -12.49
CA ALA A 38 8.81 20.46 -13.68
C ALA A 38 8.36 19.81 -15.00
N GLU A 39 8.23 18.48 -15.04
CA GLU A 39 7.72 17.75 -16.21
C GLU A 39 6.22 17.98 -16.46
N ASN A 40 5.46 18.48 -15.48
CA ASN A 40 4.02 18.77 -15.60
C ASN A 40 3.19 17.58 -16.13
N PHE A 41 3.38 16.38 -15.55
CA PHE A 41 2.60 15.21 -15.94
C PHE A 41 1.09 15.39 -15.70
N ASP A 42 0.28 15.00 -16.69
CA ASP A 42 -1.19 15.04 -16.60
C ASP A 42 -1.78 13.85 -15.83
N LEU A 43 -1.06 12.72 -15.77
CA LEU A 43 -1.52 11.47 -15.18
C LEU A 43 -0.36 10.73 -14.52
N ALA A 44 -0.57 10.24 -13.30
CA ALA A 44 0.31 9.28 -12.66
C ALA A 44 -0.30 7.88 -12.62
N ILE A 45 0.53 6.86 -12.82
CA ILE A 45 0.13 5.45 -12.74
C ILE A 45 0.99 4.80 -11.67
N THR A 46 0.37 4.14 -10.69
CA THR A 46 1.11 3.41 -9.65
C THR A 46 0.48 2.07 -9.34
N GLU A 47 1.30 1.15 -8.86
CA GLU A 47 0.82 -0.02 -8.16
C GLU A 47 0.63 0.30 -6.67
N PRO A 48 -0.58 0.20 -6.13
CA PRO A 48 -0.87 0.53 -4.72
C PRO A 48 -0.43 -0.61 -3.78
N PHE A 49 0.78 -1.15 -3.97
CA PHE A 49 1.33 -2.16 -3.08
C PHE A 49 1.68 -1.53 -1.72
N ASP A 50 2.41 -0.42 -1.75
CA ASP A 50 2.61 0.47 -0.62
C ASP A 50 1.73 1.73 -0.78
N THR A 51 1.86 2.68 0.14
CA THR A 51 1.06 3.92 0.08
C THR A 51 1.89 5.16 -0.23
N CYS A 52 3.21 4.99 -0.37
CA CYS A 52 4.14 6.09 -0.58
C CYS A 52 3.90 6.85 -1.88
N ALA A 53 3.50 6.16 -2.95
CA ALA A 53 3.21 6.79 -4.23
C ALA A 53 2.13 7.90 -4.12
N ASN A 54 1.14 7.72 -3.25
CA ASN A 54 0.11 8.73 -3.02
C ASN A 54 0.71 10.02 -2.43
N ALA A 55 1.65 9.88 -1.48
CA ALA A 55 2.37 11.02 -0.91
C ALA A 55 3.27 11.69 -1.95
N LEU A 56 3.95 10.90 -2.79
CA LEU A 56 4.76 11.42 -3.89
C LEU A 56 3.91 12.25 -4.86
N PHE A 57 2.73 11.78 -5.24
CA PHE A 57 1.82 12.50 -6.13
C PHE A 57 1.37 13.84 -5.56
N GLU A 58 1.13 13.90 -4.25
CA GLU A 58 0.86 15.17 -3.57
C GLU A 58 2.08 16.10 -3.57
N ALA A 59 3.30 15.57 -3.37
CA ALA A 59 4.53 16.35 -3.45
C ALA A 59 4.73 16.98 -4.84
N ILE A 60 4.44 16.24 -5.92
CA ILE A 60 4.60 16.73 -7.30
C ILE A 60 3.33 17.39 -7.87
N LYS A 61 2.28 17.53 -7.06
CA LYS A 61 1.00 18.20 -7.37
C LYS A 61 0.21 17.57 -8.53
N ILE A 62 0.35 16.26 -8.73
CA ILE A 62 -0.49 15.52 -9.68
C ILE A 62 -1.80 15.13 -9.00
N ARG A 63 -2.93 15.55 -9.56
CA ARG A 63 -4.26 15.20 -9.04
C ARG A 63 -4.79 13.91 -9.63
N ALA A 64 -4.68 13.76 -10.95
CA ALA A 64 -5.16 12.58 -11.67
C ALA A 64 -4.14 11.45 -11.54
N HIS A 65 -4.55 10.37 -10.89
CA HIS A 65 -3.75 9.17 -10.78
C HIS A 65 -4.62 7.92 -10.86
N VAL A 66 -4.04 6.85 -11.39
CA VAL A 66 -4.70 5.55 -11.52
C VAL A 66 -3.87 4.49 -10.81
N ALA A 67 -4.55 3.71 -9.98
CA ALA A 67 -4.00 2.51 -9.37
C ALA A 67 -4.13 1.33 -10.33
N VAL A 68 -3.02 0.70 -10.70
CA VAL A 68 -2.99 -0.51 -11.54
C VAL A 68 -2.38 -1.64 -10.74
N LEU A 69 -3.01 -2.82 -10.79
CA LEU A 69 -2.57 -3.99 -10.05
C LEU A 69 -1.99 -5.01 -11.03
N SER A 70 -0.80 -5.54 -10.74
CA SER A 70 -0.20 -6.63 -11.52
C SER A 70 -0.90 -7.97 -11.28
N CYS A 71 -1.48 -8.12 -10.08
CA CYS A 71 -2.31 -9.24 -9.69
C CYS A 71 -3.79 -8.97 -9.97
N SER A 72 -4.60 -10.03 -9.99
CA SER A 72 -6.06 -9.91 -10.15
C SER A 72 -6.71 -8.99 -9.12
N ARG A 73 -6.11 -8.87 -7.93
CA ARG A 73 -6.60 -8.05 -6.82
C ARG A 73 -5.53 -7.89 -5.74
N LEU A 74 -5.61 -6.82 -4.97
CA LEU A 74 -4.91 -6.65 -3.68
C LEU A 74 -5.97 -6.43 -2.60
N ASP A 75 -5.98 -7.28 -1.59
CA ASP A 75 -6.99 -7.31 -0.53
C ASP A 75 -7.17 -5.95 0.18
N HIS A 76 -6.07 -5.28 0.51
CA HIS A 76 -6.09 -3.98 1.20
C HIS A 76 -6.59 -2.83 0.34
N VAL A 77 -6.32 -2.88 -0.97
CA VAL A 77 -6.79 -1.87 -1.93
C VAL A 77 -8.29 -1.94 -2.06
N SER A 78 -8.85 -3.14 -2.19
CA SER A 78 -10.30 -3.35 -2.25
C SER A 78 -11.00 -2.77 -1.01
N LYS A 79 -10.42 -2.92 0.20
CA LYS A 79 -10.94 -2.30 1.41
C LYS A 79 -10.84 -0.77 1.37
N ALA A 80 -9.72 -0.21 0.90
CA ALA A 80 -9.52 1.24 0.81
C ALA A 80 -10.51 1.93 -0.15
N ILE A 81 -10.91 1.26 -1.23
CA ILE A 81 -11.89 1.79 -2.20
C ILE A 81 -13.35 1.36 -1.91
N GLY A 82 -13.58 0.58 -0.85
CA GLY A 82 -14.91 0.08 -0.50
C GLY A 82 -15.45 -1.03 -1.41
N GLN A 83 -14.59 -1.69 -2.20
CA GLN A 83 -14.97 -2.84 -3.01
C GLN A 83 -15.23 -4.05 -2.09
N PRO A 84 -16.41 -4.71 -2.17
CA PRO A 84 -16.71 -5.88 -1.36
C PRO A 84 -15.79 -7.06 -1.71
N ILE A 85 -15.39 -7.81 -0.69
CA ILE A 85 -14.52 -8.99 -0.81
C ILE A 85 -15.20 -10.17 -0.14
N ALA A 86 -15.18 -11.32 -0.80
CA ALA A 86 -15.72 -12.57 -0.28
C ALA A 86 -14.58 -13.57 -0.02
N PRO A 87 -13.80 -13.44 1.08
CA PRO A 87 -12.69 -14.35 1.39
C PRO A 87 -13.15 -15.78 1.65
N SER A 88 -14.45 -16.00 1.89
CA SER A 88 -15.03 -17.34 1.97
C SER A 88 -15.08 -18.04 0.61
N TYR A 89 -15.14 -17.31 -0.51
CA TYR A 89 -15.26 -17.86 -1.87
C TYR A 89 -14.02 -17.63 -2.73
N LEU A 90 -13.44 -16.43 -2.64
CA LEU A 90 -12.26 -16.04 -3.42
C LEU A 90 -10.98 -16.23 -2.58
N PRO A 91 -9.95 -16.89 -3.13
CA PRO A 91 -8.65 -16.91 -2.48
C PRO A 91 -8.10 -15.46 -2.35
N GLY A 92 -7.48 -15.17 -1.20
CA GLY A 92 -6.74 -13.93 -0.99
C GLY A 92 -5.53 -13.84 -1.92
N THR A 93 -4.99 -12.66 -2.14
CA THR A 93 -3.90 -12.47 -3.11
C THR A 93 -2.64 -13.26 -2.75
N GLN A 94 -2.40 -13.48 -1.46
CA GLN A 94 -1.27 -14.24 -0.93
C GLN A 94 -1.60 -15.71 -0.65
N SER A 95 -2.78 -16.16 -1.05
CA SER A 95 -3.27 -17.51 -0.82
C SER A 95 -2.75 -18.45 -1.91
N THR A 96 -2.22 -19.61 -1.52
CA THR A 96 -1.81 -20.67 -2.47
C THR A 96 -2.97 -21.57 -2.88
N HIS A 97 -4.18 -21.27 -2.43
CA HIS A 97 -5.38 -22.05 -2.71
C HIS A 97 -5.97 -21.68 -4.08
N GLY A 98 -6.41 -22.69 -4.84
CA GLY A 98 -7.14 -22.49 -6.10
C GLY A 98 -8.60 -22.10 -5.89
N GLU A 99 -9.36 -21.99 -6.99
CA GLU A 99 -10.79 -21.61 -6.98
C GLU A 99 -11.67 -22.56 -6.14
N ARG A 100 -11.26 -23.83 -6.01
CA ARG A 100 -11.96 -24.83 -5.20
C ARG A 100 -11.26 -25.02 -3.87
N MET A 101 -11.81 -24.40 -2.83
CA MET A 101 -11.36 -24.55 -1.44
C MET A 101 -12.30 -25.46 -0.64
N THR A 102 -11.73 -26.38 0.13
CA THR A 102 -12.43 -27.10 1.21
C THR A 102 -12.84 -26.14 2.34
N ILE A 103 -13.73 -26.55 3.23
CA ILE A 103 -14.16 -25.70 4.35
C ILE A 103 -12.98 -25.22 5.21
N TRP A 104 -11.99 -26.09 5.42
CA TRP A 104 -10.77 -25.75 6.17
C TRP A 104 -9.89 -24.75 5.41
N GLN A 105 -9.73 -24.94 4.10
CA GLN A 105 -8.99 -23.98 3.27
C GLN A 105 -9.68 -22.61 3.23
N ARG A 106 -11.01 -22.56 3.23
CA ARG A 106 -11.77 -21.30 3.33
C ARG A 106 -11.52 -20.60 4.66
N PHE A 107 -11.50 -21.34 5.76
CA PHE A 107 -11.18 -20.80 7.08
C PHE A 107 -9.76 -20.24 7.12
N MET A 108 -8.77 -21.00 6.65
CA MET A 108 -7.39 -20.53 6.54
C MET A 108 -7.28 -19.29 5.63
N ASN A 109 -7.99 -19.26 4.51
CA ASN A 109 -8.00 -18.12 3.59
C ASN A 109 -8.55 -16.84 4.25
N ILE A 110 -9.57 -16.96 5.10
CA ILE A 110 -10.06 -15.83 5.91
C ILE A 110 -8.97 -15.32 6.86
N LEU A 111 -8.23 -16.22 7.52
CA LEU A 111 -7.10 -15.81 8.37
C LEU A 111 -6.00 -15.12 7.57
N HIS A 112 -5.62 -15.65 6.41
CA HIS A 112 -4.65 -15.02 5.51
C HIS A 112 -5.10 -13.64 5.05
N PHE A 113 -6.38 -13.48 4.70
CA PHE A 113 -6.96 -12.20 4.34
C PHE A 113 -6.82 -11.17 5.47
N LEU A 114 -7.20 -11.54 6.70
CA LEU A 114 -7.11 -10.65 7.87
C LEU A 114 -5.65 -10.29 8.20
N MET A 115 -4.73 -11.25 8.09
CA MET A 115 -3.30 -11.01 8.29
C MET A 115 -2.72 -10.09 7.22
N GLY A 116 -3.12 -10.27 5.96
CA GLY A 116 -2.72 -9.40 4.85
C GLY A 116 -3.22 -7.97 5.03
N ASP A 117 -4.50 -7.81 5.38
CA ASP A 117 -5.09 -6.50 5.69
C ASP A 117 -4.37 -5.79 6.84
N PHE A 118 -4.02 -6.52 7.91
CA PHE A 118 -3.23 -5.99 9.00
C PHE A 118 -1.82 -5.57 8.55
N LEU A 119 -1.13 -6.42 7.80
CA LEU A 119 0.21 -6.15 7.27
C LEU A 119 0.24 -4.87 6.41
N PHE A 120 -0.61 -4.77 5.39
CA PHE A 120 -0.63 -3.61 4.50
C PHE A 120 -1.17 -2.36 5.19
N SER A 121 -2.07 -2.51 6.17
CA SER A 121 -2.47 -1.40 7.03
C SER A 121 -1.30 -0.86 7.84
N TYR A 122 -0.45 -1.74 8.38
CA TYR A 122 0.73 -1.36 9.14
C TYR A 122 1.77 -0.67 8.26
N ILE A 123 2.02 -1.21 7.05
CA ILE A 123 2.90 -0.59 6.04
C ILE A 123 2.38 0.82 5.70
N GLY A 124 1.10 0.96 5.36
CA GLY A 124 0.54 2.25 4.97
C GLY A 124 0.57 3.28 6.10
N ASP A 125 0.36 2.86 7.35
CA ASP A 125 0.46 3.77 8.50
C ASP A 125 1.89 4.24 8.74
N GLU A 126 2.91 3.39 8.56
CA GLU A 126 4.31 3.79 8.67
C GLU A 126 4.75 4.71 7.52
N ASP A 127 4.37 4.41 6.28
CA ASP A 127 4.57 5.30 5.13
C ASP A 127 3.95 6.67 5.38
N PHE A 128 2.72 6.71 5.90
CA PHE A 128 2.04 7.96 6.18
C PHE A 128 2.69 8.77 7.29
N LYS A 129 3.23 8.12 8.34
CA LYS A 129 4.02 8.82 9.36
C LYS A 129 5.21 9.53 8.74
N VAL A 130 5.96 8.84 7.89
CA VAL A 130 7.10 9.42 7.15
C VAL A 130 6.65 10.55 6.24
N ALA A 131 5.62 10.32 5.43
CA ALA A 131 5.10 11.33 4.50
C ALA A 131 4.67 12.61 5.23
N LYS A 132 4.05 12.49 6.41
CA LYS A 132 3.59 13.63 7.22
C LYS A 132 4.72 14.48 7.78
N GLU A 133 5.90 13.90 8.01
CA GLU A 133 7.09 14.65 8.42
C GLU A 133 7.65 15.52 7.29
N ILE A 134 7.49 15.09 6.04
CA ILE A 134 8.12 15.71 4.88
C ILE A 134 7.16 16.65 4.14
N ILE A 135 5.88 16.27 4.04
CA ILE A 135 4.85 16.97 3.25
C ILE A 135 3.76 17.49 4.19
N PRO A 136 3.73 18.81 4.49
CA PRO A 136 2.69 19.40 5.32
C PRO A 136 1.31 19.23 4.67
N GLY A 137 0.35 18.70 5.44
CA GLY A 137 -1.03 18.54 4.98
C GLY A 137 -1.28 17.34 4.06
N VAL A 138 -0.32 16.42 3.93
CA VAL A 138 -0.50 15.19 3.16
C VAL A 138 -1.72 14.41 3.63
N ARG A 139 -2.55 13.94 2.70
CA ARG A 139 -3.75 13.17 3.05
C ARG A 139 -3.40 11.76 3.49
N SER A 140 -4.23 11.20 4.36
CA SER A 140 -4.09 9.80 4.76
C SER A 140 -4.49 8.88 3.61
N TRP A 141 -3.67 7.87 3.36
CA TRP A 141 -3.95 6.81 2.39
C TRP A 141 -5.29 6.11 2.63
N ARG A 142 -5.79 6.09 3.88
CA ARG A 142 -7.07 5.49 4.25
C ARG A 142 -8.29 6.26 3.71
N VAL A 143 -8.12 7.54 3.35
CA VAL A 143 -9.19 8.39 2.79
C VAL A 143 -9.01 8.61 1.29
N SER A 144 -7.79 8.49 0.76
CA SER A 144 -7.47 8.81 -0.64
C SER A 144 -8.35 8.08 -1.67
N GLY A 145 -8.74 6.83 -1.40
CA GLY A 145 -9.60 6.04 -2.30
C GLY A 145 -11.07 6.48 -2.35
N LEU A 146 -11.60 7.04 -1.26
CA LEU A 146 -13.03 7.39 -1.14
C LEU A 146 -13.32 8.81 -1.67
N GLU A 147 -12.34 9.70 -1.64
CA GLU A 147 -12.52 11.07 -2.14
C GLU A 147 -12.34 11.20 -3.66
N LEU A 148 -11.60 10.29 -4.30
CA LEU A 148 -11.50 10.25 -5.77
C LEU A 148 -12.86 10.06 -6.46
N TYR A 149 -13.83 9.43 -5.79
CA TYR A 149 -15.20 9.25 -6.30
C TYR A 149 -16.19 10.32 -5.84
N ARG A 150 -15.78 11.26 -4.97
CA ARG A 150 -16.65 12.34 -4.47
C ARG A 150 -16.50 13.65 -5.25
N MET A 151 -15.72 13.67 -6.33
CA MET A 151 -15.65 14.76 -7.30
C MET A 151 -16.30 14.34 -8.62
#